data_AF-A0A7K3KSB5-F1
#
_entry.id   AF-A0A7K3KSB5-F1
#
_cell.length_a   1.000
_cell.length_b   1.000
_cell.length_c   1.000
_cell.angle_alpha   90.00
_cell.angle_beta   90.00
_cell.angle_gamma   90.00
#
_symmetry.space_group_name_H-M   'P 1'
#
loop_
_entity.id
_entity.type
_entity.pdbx_description
1 polymer ?
#
loop_
_entity_poly.entity_id
_entity_poly.type
_entity_poly.pdbx_seq_one_letter_code
_entity_poly.pdbx_strand_id
1 'polypeptide(L)'
;LIAGTALAMAGFIIQTVVDNPLADAGTLGITSGASAGAVLFLFLSQWLKLSGTWIFMYPLFALLGGLFSFALLYHLALKKNVSNIQVLLIGLGITALFQALITLAQLSINRFDFQQVAVWLSGDIWQTDKTFIGVAFVLLIIGLLIFSFFRKELDLLSLGQEMATSLGLNVKKSKMQFYILALLFASIGVLLVGGLAFIGLIAPHIARELVGFESKKRAWATALVSMIILLLADSLSQII
;
A
#
# COMPACT_ATOMS: atom_id res chain seq x y z
N LEU A 1 -8.39 -5.20 -10.94
CA LEU A 1 -7.22 -6.06 -11.30
C LEU A 1 -5.88 -5.38 -11.00
N ILE A 2 -5.47 -4.33 -11.74
CA ILE A 2 -4.17 -3.64 -11.57
C ILE A 2 -3.91 -3.26 -10.10
N ALA A 3 -4.86 -2.57 -9.48
CA ALA A 3 -4.74 -2.16 -8.10
C ALA A 3 -4.63 -3.33 -7.12
N GLY A 4 -5.41 -4.38 -7.32
CA GLY A 4 -5.34 -5.59 -6.47
C GLY A 4 -4.00 -6.28 -6.58
N THR A 5 -3.45 -6.39 -7.79
CA THR A 5 -2.10 -6.90 -7.98
C THR A 5 -1.07 -6.01 -7.31
N ALA A 6 -1.17 -4.69 -7.46
CA ALA A 6 -0.25 -3.75 -6.84
C ALA A 6 -0.29 -3.84 -5.30
N LEU A 7 -1.47 -3.73 -4.67
CA LEU A 7 -1.62 -3.84 -3.22
C LEU A 7 -1.15 -5.20 -2.69
N ALA A 8 -1.52 -6.29 -3.36
CA ALA A 8 -1.10 -7.63 -2.98
C ALA A 8 0.42 -7.83 -3.10
N MET A 9 1.05 -7.28 -4.14
CA MET A 9 2.51 -7.30 -4.28
C MET A 9 3.21 -6.45 -3.22
N ALA A 10 2.66 -5.28 -2.86
CA ALA A 10 3.18 -4.48 -1.76
C ALA A 10 3.15 -5.26 -0.44
N GLY A 11 2.02 -5.88 -0.13
CA GLY A 11 1.85 -6.72 1.06
C GLY A 11 2.77 -7.94 1.06
N PHE A 12 2.87 -8.68 -0.04
CA PHE A 12 3.82 -9.79 -0.21
C PHE A 12 5.27 -9.37 0.13
N ILE A 13 5.72 -8.25 -0.44
CA ILE A 13 7.08 -7.76 -0.21
C ILE A 13 7.26 -7.40 1.27
N ILE A 14 6.30 -6.66 1.85
CA ILE A 14 6.35 -6.23 3.25
C ILE A 14 6.36 -7.44 4.19
N GLN A 15 5.50 -8.44 3.98
CA GLN A 15 5.45 -9.67 4.77
C GLN A 15 6.79 -10.41 4.76
N THR A 16 7.48 -10.41 3.62
CA THR A 16 8.78 -11.07 3.49
C THR A 16 9.89 -10.29 4.19
N VAL A 17 9.92 -8.96 4.00
CA VAL A 17 10.97 -8.09 4.56
C VAL A 17 10.89 -8.00 6.08
N VAL A 18 9.66 -7.91 6.60
CA VAL A 18 9.36 -7.82 8.02
C VAL A 18 9.29 -9.21 8.67
N ASP A 19 9.30 -10.28 7.87
CA ASP A 19 9.16 -11.66 8.34
C ASP A 19 7.92 -11.82 9.24
N ASN A 20 6.79 -11.29 8.78
CA ASN A 20 5.54 -11.32 9.50
C ASN A 20 4.36 -11.45 8.54
N PRO A 21 3.58 -12.54 8.59
CA PRO A 21 2.47 -12.79 7.66
C PRO A 21 1.29 -11.82 7.84
N LEU A 22 1.24 -11.07 8.94
CA LEU A 22 0.20 -10.07 9.21
C LEU A 22 0.63 -8.66 8.78
N ALA A 23 1.83 -8.49 8.24
CA ALA A 23 2.29 -7.20 7.77
C ALA A 23 1.67 -6.86 6.41
N ASP A 24 1.36 -5.58 6.22
CA ASP A 24 0.89 -5.00 4.96
C ASP A 24 1.21 -3.48 4.92
N ALA A 25 1.07 -2.84 3.76
CA ALA A 25 1.25 -1.41 3.59
C ALA A 25 0.37 -0.59 4.55
N GLY A 26 -0.83 -1.08 4.87
CA GLY A 26 -1.69 -0.48 5.89
C GLY A 26 -1.09 -0.53 7.29
N THR A 27 -0.49 -1.66 7.69
CA THR A 27 0.15 -1.82 9.01
C THR A 27 1.40 -0.95 9.19
N LEU A 28 2.07 -0.60 8.08
CA LEU A 28 3.19 0.34 8.08
C LEU A 28 2.75 1.81 8.05
N GLY A 29 1.44 2.08 8.03
CA GLY A 29 0.87 3.43 8.01
C GLY A 29 0.85 4.10 6.65
N ILE A 30 1.30 3.43 5.57
CA ILE A 30 1.37 4.02 4.22
C ILE A 30 -0.04 4.32 3.71
N THR A 31 -0.94 3.33 3.78
CA THR A 31 -2.34 3.48 3.34
C THR A 31 -3.07 4.55 4.17
N SER A 32 -2.92 4.52 5.50
CA SER A 32 -3.54 5.50 6.40
C SER A 32 -3.03 6.93 6.17
N GLY A 33 -1.73 7.08 5.90
CA GLY A 33 -1.14 8.37 5.53
C GLY A 33 -1.66 8.90 4.19
N ALA A 34 -1.85 8.01 3.22
CA ALA A 34 -2.44 8.38 1.94
C ALA A 34 -3.91 8.78 2.08
N SER A 35 -4.69 8.04 2.86
CA SER A 35 -6.05 8.41 3.22
C SER A 35 -6.10 9.77 3.92
N ALA A 36 -5.21 10.03 4.88
CA ALA A 36 -5.15 11.32 5.57
C ALA A 36 -4.78 12.48 4.63
N GLY A 37 -3.87 12.26 3.67
CA GLY A 37 -3.53 13.25 2.65
C GLY A 37 -4.73 13.62 1.77
N ALA A 38 -5.48 12.62 1.29
CA ALA A 38 -6.71 12.86 0.52
C ALA A 38 -7.76 13.63 1.32
N VAL A 39 -8.01 13.21 2.56
CA VAL A 39 -8.99 13.86 3.45
C VAL A 39 -8.58 15.29 3.77
N LEU A 40 -7.29 15.54 4.01
CA LEU A 40 -6.76 16.88 4.23
C LEU A 40 -6.99 17.78 3.02
N PHE A 41 -6.79 17.27 1.80
CA PHE A 41 -7.08 18.03 0.59
C PHE A 41 -8.57 18.38 0.47
N LEU A 42 -9.45 17.41 0.69
CA LEU A 42 -10.89 17.63 0.65
C LEU A 42 -11.31 18.68 1.69
N PHE A 43 -10.77 18.60 2.91
CA PHE A 43 -10.95 19.62 3.95
C PHE A 43 -10.47 21.02 3.50
N LEU A 44 -9.25 21.12 2.98
CA LEU A 44 -8.68 22.41 2.53
C LEU A 44 -9.43 23.00 1.33
N SER A 45 -9.93 22.15 0.43
CA SER A 45 -10.68 22.57 -0.75
C SER A 45 -11.97 23.32 -0.39
N GLN A 46 -12.64 22.91 0.69
CA GLN A 46 -13.80 23.61 1.22
C GLN A 46 -13.44 25.00 1.75
N TRP A 47 -12.39 25.09 2.58
CA TRP A 47 -11.93 26.36 3.16
C TRP A 47 -11.49 27.37 2.09
N LEU A 48 -10.83 26.88 1.05
CA LEU A 48 -10.36 27.69 -0.08
C LEU A 48 -11.44 27.92 -1.14
N LYS A 49 -12.65 27.36 -0.98
CA LYS A 49 -13.75 27.40 -1.96
C LYS A 49 -13.31 26.95 -3.36
N LEU A 50 -12.41 25.96 -3.42
CA LEU A 50 -12.00 25.36 -4.68
C LEU A 50 -13.18 24.58 -5.27
N SER A 51 -13.46 24.82 -6.55
CA SER A 51 -14.54 24.16 -7.28
C SER A 51 -14.08 23.75 -8.69
N GLY A 52 -14.86 22.90 -9.34
CA GLY A 52 -14.54 22.39 -10.68
C GLY A 52 -13.42 21.35 -10.67
N THR A 53 -12.49 21.44 -11.63
CA THR A 53 -11.47 20.42 -11.88
C THR A 53 -10.45 20.25 -10.75
N TRP A 54 -10.33 21.22 -9.85
CA TRP A 54 -9.40 21.18 -8.71
C TRP A 54 -9.72 20.06 -7.72
N ILE A 55 -10.99 19.66 -7.60
CA ILE A 55 -11.40 18.58 -6.70
C ILE A 55 -10.70 17.25 -7.06
N PHE A 56 -10.39 17.00 -8.33
CA PHE A 56 -9.72 15.78 -8.78
C PHE A 56 -8.22 15.69 -8.38
N MET A 57 -7.69 16.65 -7.62
CA MET A 57 -6.31 16.61 -7.11
C MET A 57 -6.13 15.81 -5.82
N TYR A 58 -7.20 15.36 -5.15
CA TYR A 58 -7.08 14.54 -3.94
C TYR A 58 -6.19 13.29 -4.08
N PRO A 59 -6.09 12.58 -5.24
CA PRO A 59 -5.19 11.44 -5.39
C PRO A 59 -3.70 11.83 -5.32
N LEU A 60 -3.35 13.04 -5.77
CA LEU A 60 -1.98 13.55 -5.65
C LEU A 60 -1.63 13.80 -4.18
N PHE A 61 -2.56 14.38 -3.43
CA PHE A 61 -2.39 14.57 -1.99
C PHE A 61 -2.37 13.23 -1.23
N ALA A 62 -3.11 12.23 -1.70
CA ALA A 62 -3.01 10.88 -1.17
C ALA A 62 -1.60 10.30 -1.37
N LEU A 63 -1.04 10.42 -2.57
CA LEU A 63 0.32 9.99 -2.85
C LEU A 63 1.33 10.71 -1.93
N LEU A 64 1.23 12.03 -1.80
CA LEU A 64 2.10 12.82 -0.91
C LEU A 64 1.94 12.41 0.56
N GLY A 65 0.72 12.15 1.02
CA GLY A 65 0.45 11.67 2.38
C GLY A 65 1.04 10.29 2.66
N GLY A 66 0.96 9.38 1.68
CA GLY A 66 1.58 8.06 1.75
C GLY A 66 3.12 8.14 1.78
N LEU A 67 3.72 8.98 0.93
CA LEU A 67 5.15 9.24 0.93
C LEU A 67 5.62 9.87 2.24
N PHE A 68 4.85 10.81 2.77
CA PHE A 68 5.14 11.45 4.05
C PHE A 68 5.08 10.44 5.20
N SER A 69 4.07 9.58 5.22
CA SER A 69 3.95 8.49 6.20
C SER A 69 5.14 7.52 6.12
N PHE A 70 5.54 7.14 4.91
CA PHE A 70 6.73 6.33 4.71
C PHE A 70 8.00 7.04 5.19
N ALA A 71 8.12 8.35 4.94
CA ALA A 71 9.26 9.14 5.42
C ALA A 71 9.30 9.19 6.96
N LEU A 72 8.16 9.29 7.64
CA LEU A 72 8.07 9.17 9.10
C LEU A 72 8.54 7.79 9.57
N LEU A 73 8.03 6.72 8.97
CA LEU A 73 8.45 5.35 9.28
C LEU A 73 9.96 5.17 9.07
N TYR A 74 10.50 5.72 7.99
CA TYR A 74 11.93 5.68 7.70
C TYR A 74 12.75 6.34 8.81
N HIS A 75 12.40 7.57 9.22
CA HIS A 75 13.15 8.31 10.24
C HIS A 75 13.02 7.71 11.64
N LEU A 76 11.83 7.19 11.98
CA LEU A 76 11.54 6.65 13.31
C LEU A 76 12.04 5.22 13.48
N ALA A 77 11.99 4.40 12.43
CA ALA A 77 12.31 2.98 12.48
C ALA A 77 13.51 2.60 11.59
N LEU A 78 13.38 2.75 10.27
CA LEU A 78 14.30 2.13 9.31
C LEU A 78 15.73 2.69 9.36
N LYS A 79 15.88 4.01 9.54
CA LYS A 79 17.17 4.69 9.66
C LYS A 79 17.96 4.21 10.88
N LYS A 80 17.24 3.92 11.97
CA LYS A 80 17.78 3.45 13.25
C LYS A 80 18.06 1.94 13.28
N ASN A 81 17.74 1.22 12.20
CA ASN A 81 17.95 -0.22 12.05
C ASN A 81 17.33 -1.05 13.20
N VAL A 82 16.12 -0.67 13.61
CA VAL A 82 15.35 -1.34 14.67
C VAL A 82 14.88 -2.73 14.23
N SER A 83 14.43 -3.55 15.18
CA SER A 83 13.94 -4.90 14.88
C SER A 83 12.65 -4.86 14.03
N ASN A 84 12.36 -5.96 13.30
CA ASN A 84 11.15 -6.06 12.47
C ASN A 84 9.87 -5.82 13.28
N ILE A 85 9.78 -6.32 14.52
CA ILE A 85 8.65 -6.08 15.43
C ILE A 85 8.53 -4.58 15.77
N GLN A 86 9.65 -3.90 16.02
CA GLN A 86 9.64 -2.46 16.29
C GLN A 86 9.18 -1.65 15.07
N VAL A 87 9.54 -2.06 13.84
CA VAL A 87 9.02 -1.44 12.61
C VAL A 87 7.48 -1.51 12.58
N LEU A 88 6.90 -2.68 12.90
CA LEU A 88 5.45 -2.86 12.96
C LEU A 88 4.79 -2.00 14.03
N LEU A 89 5.33 -1.97 15.24
CA LEU A 89 4.78 -1.17 16.34
C LEU A 89 4.80 0.32 16.02
N ILE A 90 5.89 0.81 15.41
CA ILE A 90 5.98 2.20 14.95
C ILE A 90 4.97 2.47 13.83
N GLY A 91 4.83 1.56 12.87
CA GLY A 91 3.84 1.65 11.78
C GLY A 91 2.39 1.69 12.29
N LEU A 92 2.06 0.89 13.31
CA LEU A 92 0.77 0.92 13.98
C LEU A 92 0.53 2.26 14.69
N GLY A 93 1.55 2.82 15.35
CA GLY A 93 1.48 4.16 15.94
C GLY A 93 1.23 5.25 14.91
N ILE A 94 1.93 5.20 13.77
CA ILE A 94 1.72 6.12 12.63
C ILE A 94 0.30 5.96 12.06
N THR A 95 -0.18 4.74 11.93
CA THR A 95 -1.54 4.45 11.49
C THR A 95 -2.57 5.09 12.41
N ALA A 96 -2.44 4.89 13.72
CA ALA A 96 -3.34 5.48 14.71
C ALA A 96 -3.33 7.02 14.66
N LEU A 97 -2.15 7.62 14.50
CA LEU A 97 -2.01 9.07 14.33
C LEU A 97 -2.80 9.58 13.11
N PHE A 98 -2.63 8.97 11.94
CA PHE A 98 -3.35 9.39 10.74
C PHE A 98 -4.85 9.14 10.83
N GLN A 99 -5.29 8.05 11.48
CA GLN A 99 -6.71 7.81 11.72
C GLN A 99 -7.34 8.86 12.64
N ALA A 100 -6.61 9.31 13.67
CA ALA A 100 -7.06 10.41 14.51
C ALA A 100 -7.22 11.72 13.70
N LEU A 101 -6.26 12.03 12.81
CA LEU A 101 -6.33 13.20 11.93
C LEU A 101 -7.50 13.12 10.95
N ILE A 102 -7.73 11.96 10.34
CA ILE A 102 -8.89 11.72 9.46
C ILE A 102 -10.20 11.96 10.22
N THR A 103 -10.31 11.41 11.43
CA THR A 103 -11.50 11.55 12.27
C THR A 103 -11.77 13.01 12.64
N LEU A 104 -10.73 13.76 13.02
CA LEU A 104 -10.86 15.20 13.33
C LEU A 104 -11.31 16.02 12.11
N ALA A 105 -10.75 15.72 10.94
CA ALA A 105 -11.16 16.38 9.70
C ALA A 105 -12.63 16.08 9.36
N GLN A 106 -13.06 14.82 9.50
CA GLN A 106 -14.45 14.40 9.27
C GLN A 106 -15.46 15.14 10.16
N LEU A 107 -15.14 15.36 11.43
CA LEU A 107 -16.00 16.11 12.36
C LEU A 107 -16.17 17.59 11.98
N SER A 108 -15.27 18.12 11.15
CA SER A 108 -15.23 19.52 10.76
C SER A 108 -15.81 19.80 9.36
N ILE A 109 -16.22 18.75 8.64
CA ILE A 109 -16.65 18.79 7.22
C ILE A 109 -18.19 18.81 7.10
N ASN A 110 -18.72 19.58 6.15
CA ASN A 110 -20.15 19.55 5.78
C ASN A 110 -20.59 18.18 5.20
N ARG A 111 -21.87 17.82 5.39
CA ARG A 111 -22.41 16.48 5.06
C ARG A 111 -22.12 15.96 3.64
N PHE A 112 -22.09 16.82 2.62
CA PHE A 112 -21.86 16.41 1.23
C PHE A 112 -20.42 15.95 0.94
N ASP A 113 -19.42 16.60 1.54
CA ASP A 113 -18.02 16.21 1.35
C ASP A 113 -17.62 15.07 2.29
N PHE A 114 -18.36 14.87 3.38
CA PHE A 114 -18.25 13.67 4.21
C PHE A 114 -18.56 12.40 3.40
N GLN A 115 -19.55 12.44 2.49
CA GLN A 115 -19.85 11.30 1.61
C GLN A 115 -18.69 10.99 0.66
N GLN A 116 -18.06 12.01 0.06
CA GLN A 116 -16.88 11.80 -0.81
C GLN A 116 -15.70 11.21 -0.03
N VAL A 117 -15.45 11.71 1.19
CA VAL A 117 -14.45 11.15 2.10
C VAL A 117 -14.78 9.69 2.46
N ALA A 118 -16.03 9.40 2.80
CA ALA A 118 -16.46 8.06 3.17
C ALA A 118 -16.27 7.07 2.03
N VAL A 119 -16.63 7.45 0.80
CA VAL A 119 -16.43 6.58 -0.37
C VAL A 119 -14.95 6.39 -0.69
N TRP A 120 -14.12 7.43 -0.56
CA TRP A 120 -12.67 7.27 -0.74
C TRP A 120 -12.05 6.30 0.29
N LEU A 121 -12.49 6.39 1.54
CA LEU A 121 -12.01 5.53 2.63
C LEU A 121 -12.51 4.09 2.52
N SER A 122 -13.73 3.87 2.03
CA SER A 122 -14.21 2.51 1.75
C SER A 122 -13.51 1.87 0.55
N GLY A 123 -12.90 2.71 -0.29
CA GLY A 123 -12.32 2.31 -1.55
C GLY A 123 -13.41 2.12 -2.59
N ASP A 124 -13.20 2.72 -3.76
CA ASP A 124 -14.13 2.64 -4.88
C ASP A 124 -13.36 2.96 -6.16
N ILE A 125 -13.81 2.42 -7.28
CA ILE A 125 -13.15 2.45 -8.58
C ILE A 125 -13.52 3.78 -9.27
N TRP A 126 -13.14 4.91 -8.68
CA TRP A 126 -13.54 6.26 -9.14
C TRP A 126 -12.84 6.68 -10.43
N GLN A 127 -11.63 6.17 -10.68
CA GLN A 127 -10.82 6.56 -11.84
C GLN A 127 -10.79 5.48 -12.91
N THR A 128 -11.86 5.44 -13.71
CA THR A 128 -11.95 4.67 -14.96
C THR A 128 -11.36 5.39 -16.17
N ASP A 129 -10.72 6.55 -15.99
CA ASP A 129 -10.05 7.24 -17.08
C ASP A 129 -8.94 6.34 -17.64
N LYS A 130 -9.03 6.09 -18.94
CA LYS A 130 -8.11 5.22 -19.69
C LYS A 130 -6.65 5.68 -19.56
N THR A 131 -6.43 6.98 -19.41
CA THR A 131 -5.11 7.58 -19.23
C THR A 131 -4.51 7.17 -17.89
N PHE A 132 -5.26 7.31 -16.80
CA PHE A 132 -4.82 6.94 -15.46
C PHE A 132 -4.60 5.43 -15.33
N ILE A 133 -5.49 4.62 -15.91
CA ILE A 133 -5.31 3.17 -15.99
C ILE A 133 -4.03 2.82 -16.76
N GLY A 134 -3.78 3.49 -17.90
CA GLY A 134 -2.58 3.28 -18.71
C GLY A 134 -1.29 3.59 -17.95
N VAL A 135 -1.24 4.74 -17.24
CA VAL A 135 -0.10 5.12 -16.40
C VAL A 135 0.11 4.10 -15.27
N ALA A 136 -0.95 3.73 -14.56
CA ALA A 136 -0.87 2.75 -13.48
C ALA A 136 -0.42 1.37 -13.98
N PHE A 137 -0.86 0.96 -15.17
CA PHE A 137 -0.41 -0.28 -15.80
C PHE A 137 1.08 -0.24 -16.12
N VAL A 138 1.57 0.83 -16.73
CA VAL A 138 3.01 0.98 -17.04
C VAL A 138 3.84 0.96 -15.76
N LEU A 139 3.43 1.69 -14.72
CA LEU A 139 4.10 1.69 -13.42
C LEU A 139 4.09 0.30 -12.75
N LEU A 140 2.98 -0.44 -12.87
CA LEU A 140 2.88 -1.81 -12.37
C LEU A 140 3.90 -2.72 -13.08
N ILE A 141 3.98 -2.66 -14.41
CA ILE A 141 4.94 -3.45 -15.19
C ILE A 141 6.38 -3.09 -14.83
N ILE A 142 6.71 -1.80 -14.69
CA ILE A 142 8.02 -1.34 -14.24
C ILE A 142 8.33 -1.91 -12.85
N GLY A 143 7.39 -1.82 -11.91
CA GLY A 143 7.54 -2.40 -10.57
C GLY A 143 7.79 -3.91 -10.59
N LEU A 144 7.05 -4.65 -11.42
CA LEU A 144 7.22 -6.10 -11.59
C LEU A 144 8.57 -6.47 -12.22
N LEU A 145 9.05 -5.66 -13.17
CA LEU A 145 10.39 -5.84 -13.75
C LEU A 145 11.48 -5.62 -12.70
N ILE A 146 11.41 -4.51 -11.96
CA ILE A 146 12.33 -4.22 -10.84
C ILE A 146 12.30 -5.36 -9.83
N PHE A 147 11.11 -5.81 -9.44
CA PHE A 147 10.94 -6.97 -8.56
C PHE A 147 11.67 -8.22 -9.10
N SER A 148 11.51 -8.53 -10.39
CA SER A 148 12.14 -9.69 -11.02
C SER A 148 13.67 -9.64 -10.96
N PHE A 149 14.28 -8.46 -11.03
CA PHE A 149 15.74 -8.29 -10.87
C PHE A 149 16.20 -8.56 -9.45
N PHE A 150 15.46 -8.10 -8.44
CA PHE A 150 15.85 -8.22 -7.02
C PHE A 150 15.31 -9.48 -6.33
N ARG A 151 14.46 -10.29 -6.97
CA ARG A 151 13.76 -11.43 -6.35
C ARG A 151 14.66 -12.39 -5.55
N LYS A 152 15.90 -12.62 -6.00
CA LYS A 152 16.84 -13.53 -5.30
C LYS A 152 17.24 -12.98 -3.93
N GLU A 153 17.36 -11.67 -3.80
CA GLU A 153 17.62 -11.04 -2.51
C GLU A 153 16.42 -11.21 -1.56
N LEU A 154 15.20 -11.21 -2.11
CA LEU A 154 14.00 -11.48 -1.32
C LEU A 154 13.93 -12.94 -0.85
N ASP A 155 14.30 -13.89 -1.71
CA ASP A 155 14.43 -15.31 -1.35
C ASP A 155 15.43 -15.49 -0.20
N LEU A 156 16.60 -14.82 -0.26
CA LEU A 156 17.59 -14.85 0.81
C LEU A 156 17.04 -14.25 2.11
N LEU A 157 16.34 -13.11 2.04
CA LEU A 157 15.69 -12.50 3.21
C LEU A 157 14.65 -13.42 3.85
N SER A 158 13.95 -14.24 3.06
CA SER A 158 12.94 -15.19 3.55
C SER A 158 13.52 -16.34 4.38
N LEU A 159 14.83 -16.60 4.29
CA LEU A 159 15.55 -17.56 5.14
C LEU A 159 15.88 -17.00 6.53
N GLY A 160 15.59 -15.73 6.77
CA GLY A 160 15.94 -15.01 7.98
C GLY A 160 17.18 -14.14 7.82
N GLN A 161 17.28 -13.12 8.67
CA GLN A 161 18.29 -12.07 8.57
C GLN A 161 19.72 -12.58 8.81
N GLU A 162 19.92 -13.52 9.72
CA GLU A 162 21.24 -14.11 10.00
C GLU A 162 21.76 -14.92 8.81
N MET A 163 20.92 -15.78 8.24
CA MET A 163 21.27 -16.59 7.08
C MET A 163 21.48 -15.73 5.82
N ALA A 164 20.65 -14.71 5.60
CA ALA A 164 20.86 -13.77 4.50
C ALA A 164 22.22 -13.06 4.62
N THR A 165 22.59 -12.66 5.84
CA THR A 165 23.88 -11.97 6.10
C THR A 165 25.06 -12.92 5.88
N SER A 166 24.97 -14.18 6.31
CA SER A 166 26.05 -15.17 6.12
C SER A 166 26.26 -15.54 4.65
N LEU A 167 25.20 -15.47 3.84
CA LEU A 167 25.25 -15.64 2.38
C LEU A 167 25.74 -14.38 1.63
N GLY A 168 26.17 -13.34 2.35
CA GLY A 168 26.78 -12.14 1.79
C GLY A 168 25.79 -11.04 1.38
N LEU A 169 24.51 -11.16 1.73
CA LEU A 169 23.52 -10.13 1.43
C LEU A 169 23.71 -8.91 2.34
N ASN A 170 23.73 -7.72 1.75
CA ASN A 170 23.60 -6.48 2.52
C ASN A 170 22.13 -6.27 2.93
N VAL A 171 21.72 -6.91 4.02
CA VAL A 171 20.32 -6.93 4.48
C VAL A 171 19.74 -5.52 4.61
N LYS A 172 20.49 -4.56 5.17
CA LYS A 172 19.99 -3.19 5.35
C LYS A 172 19.64 -2.53 4.02
N LYS A 173 20.52 -2.67 3.01
CA LYS A 173 20.31 -2.10 1.68
C LYS A 173 19.16 -2.81 0.96
N SER A 174 19.11 -4.14 0.98
CA SER A 174 18.05 -4.92 0.33
C SER A 174 16.69 -4.64 0.94
N LYS A 175 16.57 -4.61 2.28
CA LYS A 175 15.31 -4.21 2.96
C LYS A 175 14.85 -2.83 2.51
N MET A 176 15.75 -1.84 2.41
CA MET A 176 15.40 -0.50 1.94
C MET A 176 14.86 -0.50 0.51
N GLN A 177 15.50 -1.23 -0.40
CA GLN A 177 15.05 -1.35 -1.79
C GLN A 177 13.65 -1.96 -1.87
N PHE A 178 13.38 -2.99 -1.08
CA PHE A 178 12.05 -3.61 -1.02
C PHE A 178 10.99 -2.74 -0.37
N TYR A 179 11.34 -1.95 0.66
CA TYR A 179 10.42 -0.97 1.21
C TYR A 179 10.01 0.09 0.19
N ILE A 180 10.97 0.60 -0.60
CA ILE A 180 10.69 1.57 -1.67
C ILE A 180 9.83 0.92 -2.77
N LEU A 181 10.12 -0.34 -3.12
CA LEU A 181 9.34 -1.07 -4.11
C LEU A 181 7.91 -1.35 -3.62
N ALA A 182 7.73 -1.72 -2.36
CA ALA A 182 6.42 -1.89 -1.75
C ALA A 182 5.65 -0.57 -1.70
N LEU A 183 6.33 0.56 -1.42
CA LEU A 183 5.73 1.89 -1.46
C LEU A 183 5.24 2.24 -2.87
N LEU A 184 6.02 1.93 -3.92
CA LEU A 184 5.60 2.12 -5.31
C LEU A 184 4.32 1.33 -5.60
N PHE A 185 4.29 0.05 -5.28
CA PHE A 185 3.12 -0.81 -5.48
C PHE A 185 1.90 -0.35 -4.68
N ALA A 186 2.09 0.01 -3.41
CA ALA A 186 1.02 0.54 -2.57
C ALA A 186 0.45 1.85 -3.16
N SER A 187 1.32 2.74 -3.64
CA SER A 187 0.91 4.00 -4.26
C SER A 187 0.09 3.79 -5.53
N ILE A 188 0.45 2.82 -6.38
CA ILE A 188 -0.34 2.46 -7.57
C ILE A 188 -1.73 1.97 -7.16
N GLY A 189 -1.81 1.13 -6.12
CA GLY A 189 -3.08 0.62 -5.60
C GLY A 189 -3.99 1.72 -5.07
N VAL A 190 -3.44 2.56 -4.20
CA VAL A 190 -4.18 3.66 -3.56
C VAL A 190 -4.61 4.72 -4.59
N LEU A 191 -3.79 5.01 -5.59
CA LEU A 191 -4.14 5.94 -6.66
C LEU A 191 -5.40 5.51 -7.42
N LEU A 192 -5.57 4.21 -7.64
CA LEU A 192 -6.65 3.67 -8.46
C LEU A 192 -7.95 3.43 -7.70
N VAL A 193 -7.87 3.02 -6.43
CA VAL A 193 -9.05 2.51 -5.69
C VAL A 193 -9.12 3.05 -4.26
N GLY A 194 -8.24 3.98 -3.88
CA GLY A 194 -8.22 4.56 -2.55
C GLY A 194 -7.77 3.60 -1.47
N GLY A 195 -8.33 3.76 -0.27
CA GLY A 195 -7.93 3.07 0.96
C GLY A 195 -8.35 1.60 1.05
N LEU A 196 -8.25 0.81 -0.02
CA LEU A 196 -8.59 -0.62 0.00
C LEU A 196 -7.74 -1.38 1.04
N ALA A 197 -8.40 -1.83 2.11
CA ALA A 197 -7.76 -2.60 3.16
C ALA A 197 -7.75 -4.11 2.84
N PHE A 198 -6.88 -4.84 3.54
CA PHE A 198 -6.85 -6.32 3.61
C PHE A 198 -6.41 -7.10 2.38
N ILE A 199 -6.58 -6.62 1.14
CA ILE A 199 -6.09 -7.34 -0.06
C ILE A 199 -4.59 -7.62 0.04
N GLY A 200 -3.82 -6.62 0.50
CA GLY A 200 -2.39 -6.73 0.72
C GLY A 200 -2.00 -7.77 1.78
N LEU A 201 -2.87 -8.07 2.72
CA LEU A 201 -2.61 -9.05 3.78
C LEU A 201 -3.05 -10.46 3.37
N ILE A 202 -4.29 -10.60 2.88
CA ILE A 202 -4.94 -11.89 2.66
C ILE A 202 -4.37 -12.61 1.43
N ALA A 203 -4.22 -11.91 0.30
CA ALA A 203 -3.80 -12.53 -0.95
C ALA A 203 -2.41 -13.20 -0.87
N PRO A 204 -1.36 -12.54 -0.34
CA PRO A 204 -0.05 -13.19 -0.21
C PRO A 204 -0.01 -14.27 0.87
N HIS A 205 -0.84 -14.16 1.92
CA HIS A 205 -0.95 -15.21 2.93
C HIS A 205 -1.53 -16.50 2.31
N ILE A 206 -2.64 -16.40 1.59
CA ILE A 206 -3.23 -17.53 0.85
C ILE A 206 -2.23 -18.08 -0.18
N ALA A 207 -1.58 -17.19 -0.95
CA ALA A 207 -0.58 -17.61 -1.94
C ALA A 207 0.57 -18.40 -1.30
N ARG A 208 1.04 -18.02 -0.11
CA ARG A 208 2.07 -18.74 0.62
C ARG A 208 1.65 -20.18 0.94
N GLU A 209 0.42 -20.38 1.38
CA GLU A 209 -0.11 -21.73 1.68
C GLU A 209 -0.27 -22.58 0.40
N LEU A 210 -0.52 -21.95 -0.75
CA LEU A 210 -0.70 -22.66 -2.04
C LEU A 210 0.62 -23.08 -2.69
N VAL A 211 1.65 -22.22 -2.67
CA VAL A 211 2.89 -22.44 -3.46
C VAL A 211 4.18 -22.40 -2.64
N GLY A 212 4.10 -22.19 -1.33
CA GLY A 212 5.24 -22.13 -0.42
C GLY A 212 6.00 -20.79 -0.43
N PHE A 213 7.31 -20.86 -0.14
CA PHE A 213 8.13 -19.68 0.16
C PHE A 213 8.91 -19.11 -1.03
N GLU A 214 8.97 -19.80 -2.17
CA GLU A 214 9.72 -19.34 -3.35
C GLU A 214 9.13 -18.02 -3.90
N SER A 215 9.90 -16.93 -3.89
CA SER A 215 9.40 -15.58 -4.18
C SER A 215 8.79 -15.46 -5.57
N LYS A 216 9.35 -16.16 -6.57
CA LYS A 216 8.80 -16.14 -7.94
C LYS A 216 7.39 -16.72 -7.97
N LYS A 217 7.21 -17.95 -7.48
CA LYS A 217 5.90 -18.61 -7.46
C LYS A 217 4.92 -17.83 -6.60
N ARG A 218 5.38 -17.36 -5.43
CA ARG A 218 4.54 -16.63 -4.49
C ARG A 218 4.06 -15.30 -5.05
N ALA A 219 4.89 -14.56 -5.79
CA ALA A 219 4.47 -13.33 -6.47
C ALA A 219 3.36 -13.59 -7.51
N TRP A 220 3.51 -14.60 -8.36
CA TRP A 220 2.47 -14.96 -9.34
C TRP A 220 1.19 -15.42 -8.67
N ALA A 221 1.27 -16.30 -7.67
CA ALA A 221 0.11 -16.76 -6.92
C ALA A 221 -0.57 -15.60 -6.18
N THR A 222 0.20 -14.68 -5.58
CA THR A 222 -0.33 -13.48 -4.90
C THR A 222 -1.13 -12.60 -5.87
N ALA A 223 -0.59 -12.36 -7.06
CA ALA A 223 -1.26 -11.59 -8.09
C ALA A 223 -2.57 -12.26 -8.55
N LEU A 224 -2.55 -13.57 -8.80
CA LEU A 224 -3.74 -14.30 -9.25
C LEU A 224 -4.82 -14.37 -8.16
N VAL A 225 -4.42 -14.67 -6.92
CA VAL A 225 -5.35 -14.73 -5.78
C VAL A 225 -6.01 -13.37 -5.57
N SER A 226 -5.25 -12.27 -5.63
CA SER A 226 -5.83 -10.94 -5.46
C SER A 226 -6.78 -10.56 -6.60
N MET A 227 -6.48 -10.97 -7.84
CA MET A 227 -7.39 -10.80 -8.97
C MET A 227 -8.71 -11.55 -8.76
N ILE A 228 -8.66 -12.81 -8.32
CA ILE A 228 -9.85 -13.63 -8.07
C ILE A 228 -10.69 -13.01 -6.95
N ILE A 229 -10.07 -12.66 -5.82
CA ILE A 229 -10.78 -12.06 -4.67
C ILE A 229 -11.48 -10.77 -5.10
N LEU A 230 -10.78 -9.87 -5.80
CA LEU A 230 -11.37 -8.61 -6.22
C LEU A 230 -12.45 -8.78 -7.28
N LEU A 231 -12.30 -9.69 -8.24
CA LEU A 231 -13.35 -9.94 -9.23
C LEU A 231 -14.63 -10.45 -8.57
N LEU A 232 -14.50 -11.35 -7.59
CA LEU A 232 -15.65 -11.85 -6.83
C LEU A 232 -16.28 -10.75 -5.97
N ALA A 233 -15.46 -9.96 -5.27
CA ALA A 233 -15.94 -8.86 -4.44
C ALA A 233 -16.67 -7.78 -5.25
N ASP A 234 -16.08 -7.36 -6.39
CA ASP A 234 -16.68 -6.38 -7.30
C ASP A 234 -17.98 -6.90 -7.91
N SER A 235 -18.01 -8.16 -8.37
CA SER A 235 -19.22 -8.78 -8.92
C SER A 235 -20.35 -8.85 -7.88
N LEU A 236 -20.04 -9.20 -6.63
CA LEU A 236 -21.01 -9.23 -5.55
C LEU A 236 -21.50 -7.82 -5.18
N SER A 237 -20.60 -6.84 -5.14
CA SER A 237 -20.92 -5.45 -4.85
C SER A 237 -21.83 -4.80 -5.90
N GLN A 238 -21.84 -5.30 -7.13
CA GLN A 238 -22.74 -4.81 -8.19
C GLN A 238 -24.13 -5.45 -8.15
N ILE A 239 -24.27 -6.59 -7.47
CA ILE A 239 -25.55 -7.32 -7.34
C ILE A 239 -26.35 -6.83 -6.13
N ILE A 240 -25.67 -6.45 -5.05
CA ILE A 240 -26.25 -6.02 -3.76
C ILE A 240 -26.46 -4.50 -3.77
#